data_AF-A0A8J6QHE6-F1
#
_entry.id   AF-A0A8J6QHE6-F1
#
_cell.length_a   1.000
_cell.length_b   1.000
_cell.length_c   1.000
_cell.angle_alpha   90.00
_cell.angle_beta   90.00
_cell.angle_gamma   90.00
#
_symmetry.space_group_name_H-M   'P 1'
#
loop_
_entity.id
_entity.type
_entity.pdbx_description
1 polymer ?
#
loop_
_entity_poly.entity_id
_entity_poly.type
_entity_poly.pdbx_seq_one_letter_code
_entity_poly.pdbx_strand_id
1 'polypeptide(L)'
;MYKQSKTWTVVSSIVVLTLITFVMPEVIALGLLIDFVGLELFVLLLQVQLIAVISSFYRTYIKTTLALIGSWLSKLDPLFIVPDWETIKRYPPLLFHAVPGVVAFYWLLIFTI
;
A
#
# COMPACT_ATOMS: atom_id res chain seq x y z
N MET A 1 46.65 -35.71 0.66
CA MET A 1 46.37 -34.30 1.02
C MET A 1 46.70 -33.44 -0.21
N TYR A 2 45.74 -33.18 -1.09
CA TYR A 2 45.99 -32.51 -2.38
C TYR A 2 46.09 -30.99 -2.15
N LYS A 3 47.29 -30.42 -2.34
CA LYS A 3 47.55 -28.98 -2.19
C LYS A 3 47.01 -28.28 -3.44
N GLN A 4 45.80 -27.71 -3.38
CA GLN A 4 45.26 -26.92 -4.49
C GLN A 4 46.23 -25.77 -4.83
N SER A 5 46.53 -25.62 -6.12
CA SER A 5 47.36 -24.51 -6.59
C SER A 5 46.58 -23.21 -6.47
N LYS A 6 47.28 -22.14 -6.04
CA LYS A 6 46.72 -20.80 -5.83
C LYS A 6 45.98 -20.28 -7.07
N THR A 7 46.41 -20.69 -8.26
CA THR A 7 45.80 -20.40 -9.56
C THR A 7 44.42 -21.03 -9.74
N TRP A 8 44.19 -22.25 -9.29
CA TRP A 8 42.90 -22.92 -9.44
C TRP A 8 41.80 -22.27 -8.59
N THR A 9 42.15 -21.83 -7.38
CA THR A 9 41.24 -21.07 -6.52
C THR A 9 40.86 -19.74 -7.18
N VAL A 10 41.83 -18.99 -7.70
CA VAL A 10 41.58 -17.70 -8.38
C VAL A 10 40.70 -17.88 -9.63
N VAL A 11 40.99 -18.89 -10.46
CA VAL A 11 40.18 -19.18 -11.65
C VAL A 11 38.75 -19.57 -11.26
N SER A 12 38.58 -20.41 -10.23
CA SER A 12 37.24 -20.79 -9.76
C SER A 12 36.45 -19.59 -9.23
N SER A 13 37.09 -18.66 -8.52
CA SER A 13 36.43 -17.44 -8.03
C SER A 13 36.02 -16.50 -9.17
N ILE A 14 36.84 -16.35 -10.22
CA ILE A 14 36.51 -15.52 -11.38
C ILE A 14 35.34 -16.12 -12.17
N VAL A 15 35.32 -17.45 -12.34
CA VAL A 15 34.20 -18.14 -13.02
C VAL A 15 32.91 -17.94 -12.25
N VAL A 16 32.94 -18.13 -10.92
CA VAL A 16 31.76 -17.92 -10.06
C VAL A 16 31.28 -16.47 -10.12
N LEU A 17 32.19 -15.49 -10.04
CA LEU A 17 31.84 -14.07 -10.12
C LEU A 17 31.22 -13.70 -11.46
N THR A 18 31.77 -14.21 -12.56
CA THR A 18 31.25 -13.97 -13.91
C THR A 18 29.87 -14.60 -14.10
N LEU A 19 29.68 -15.83 -13.60
CA LEU A 19 28.41 -16.55 -13.70
C LEU A 19 27.30 -15.84 -12.92
N ILE A 20 27.61 -15.38 -11.71
CA ILE A 20 26.68 -14.61 -10.87
C ILE A 20 26.30 -13.29 -11.59
N THR A 21 27.30 -12.58 -12.13
CA THR A 21 27.11 -11.28 -12.83
C THR A 21 26.26 -11.39 -14.10
N PHE A 22 26.35 -12.51 -14.82
CA PHE A 22 25.64 -12.71 -16.08
C PHE A 22 24.18 -13.16 -15.89
N VAL A 23 23.84 -13.74 -14.73
CA VAL A 23 22.52 -14.36 -14.51
C VAL A 23 21.48 -13.33 -14.03
N MET A 24 21.85 -12.38 -13.17
CA MET A 24 20.94 -11.30 -12.72
C MET A 24 21.73 -10.03 -12.31
N PRO A 25 22.18 -9.20 -13.28
CA PRO A 25 22.94 -7.98 -12.97
C PRO A 25 22.17 -7.00 -12.08
N GLU A 26 20.84 -7.00 -12.15
CA GLU A 26 19.96 -6.14 -11.35
C GLU A 26 20.02 -6.50 -9.86
N VAL A 27 20.08 -7.80 -9.54
CA VAL A 27 20.14 -8.29 -8.15
C VAL A 27 21.48 -7.95 -7.52
N ILE A 28 22.55 -7.96 -8.31
CA ILE A 28 23.90 -7.58 -7.83
C ILE A 28 23.99 -6.07 -7.64
N ALA A 29 23.47 -5.29 -8.58
CA ALA A 29 23.39 -3.84 -8.42
C ALA A 29 22.59 -3.47 -7.16
N LEU A 30 21.48 -4.18 -6.90
CA LEU A 30 20.72 -4.05 -5.65
C LEU A 30 21.55 -4.46 -4.43
N GLY A 31 22.27 -5.59 -4.49
CA GLY A 31 23.13 -6.06 -3.40
C GLY A 31 24.24 -5.06 -3.05
N LEU A 32 24.91 -4.50 -4.06
CA LEU A 32 25.93 -3.46 -3.90
C LEU A 32 25.34 -2.15 -3.37
N LEU A 33 24.13 -1.80 -3.80
CA LEU A 33 23.41 -0.62 -3.28
C LEU A 33 23.01 -0.82 -1.81
N ILE A 34 22.55 -2.00 -1.44
CA ILE A 34 22.23 -2.37 -0.06
C ILE A 34 23.49 -2.34 0.81
N ASP A 35 24.62 -2.85 0.29
CA ASP A 35 25.91 -2.82 1.00
C ASP A 35 26.42 -1.38 1.18
N PHE A 36 26.28 -0.53 0.16
CA PHE A 36 26.69 0.87 0.21
C PHE A 36 25.83 1.73 1.15
N VAL A 37 24.51 1.56 1.12
CA VAL A 37 23.56 2.36 1.91
C VAL A 37 23.38 1.79 3.32
N GLY A 38 23.65 0.50 3.51
CA GLY A 38 23.29 -0.24 4.70
C GLY A 38 21.86 -0.79 4.61
N LEU A 39 21.69 -2.05 5.03
CA LEU A 39 20.41 -2.76 4.95
C LEU A 39 19.28 -2.05 5.71
N GLU A 40 19.57 -1.52 6.90
CA GLU A 40 18.57 -0.85 7.74
C GLU A 40 17.98 0.38 7.06
N LEU A 41 18.84 1.24 6.50
CA LEU A 41 18.43 2.44 5.79
C LEU A 41 17.72 2.10 4.47
N PHE A 42 18.18 1.08 3.75
CA PHE A 42 17.52 0.61 2.54
C PHE A 42 16.09 0.12 2.82
N VAL A 43 15.89 -0.67 3.88
CA VAL A 43 14.56 -1.14 4.29
C VAL A 43 13.66 0.02 4.69
N LEU A 44 14.20 1.02 5.41
CA LEU A 44 13.45 2.22 5.78
C LEU A 44 12.99 3.01 4.55
N LEU A 45 13.87 3.21 3.57
CA LEU A 45 13.53 3.89 2.31
C LEU A 45 12.45 3.12 1.54
N LEU A 46 12.56 1.79 1.48
CA LEU A 46 11.57 0.93 0.85
C LEU A 46 10.20 1.07 1.53
N GLN A 47 10.16 1.10 2.86
CA GLN A 47 8.92 1.27 3.62
C GLN A 47 8.25 2.63 3.31
N VAL A 48 9.02 3.72 3.29
CA VAL A 48 8.48 5.05 2.97
C VAL A 48 7.93 5.10 1.54
N GLN A 49 8.64 4.49 0.59
CA GLN A 49 8.16 4.40 -0.79
C GLN A 49 6.89 3.57 -0.92
N LEU A 50 6.78 2.44 -0.21
CA LEU A 50 5.55 1.63 -0.17
C LEU A 50 4.37 2.43 0.36
N ILE A 51 4.55 3.17 1.46
CA ILE A 51 3.49 4.02 2.02
C ILE A 51 3.07 5.09 1.01
N ALA A 52 4.03 5.72 0.33
CA ALA A 52 3.75 6.73 -0.68
C ALA A 52 2.97 6.17 -1.88
N VAL A 53 3.37 4.99 -2.38
CA VAL A 53 2.68 4.30 -3.49
C VAL A 53 1.26 3.91 -3.08
N ILE A 54 1.09 3.29 -1.92
CA ILE A 54 -0.23 2.89 -1.40
C ILE A 54 -1.12 4.13 -1.21
N SER A 55 -0.59 5.19 -0.61
CA SER A 55 -1.33 6.44 -0.40
C SER A 55 -1.75 7.09 -1.71
N SER A 56 -0.84 7.12 -2.71
CA SER A 56 -1.14 7.63 -4.04
C SER A 56 -2.20 6.80 -4.75
N PHE A 57 -2.11 5.47 -4.68
CA PHE A 57 -3.10 4.57 -5.25
C PHE A 57 -4.48 4.76 -4.60
N TYR A 58 -4.53 4.84 -3.28
CA TYR A 58 -5.76 5.11 -2.54
C TYR A 58 -6.38 6.46 -2.95
N ARG A 59 -5.56 7.51 -3.04
CA ARG A 59 -6.05 8.86 -3.39
C ARG A 59 -6.55 8.94 -4.83
N THR A 60 -5.92 8.23 -5.75
CA THR A 60 -6.22 8.31 -7.18
C THR A 60 -7.41 7.45 -7.55
N TYR A 61 -7.42 6.20 -7.10
CA TYR A 61 -8.44 5.23 -7.49
C TYR A 61 -9.55 5.15 -6.46
N ILE A 62 -9.22 4.77 -5.22
CA ILE A 62 -10.22 4.47 -4.19
C ILE A 62 -11.05 5.71 -3.84
N LYS A 63 -10.40 6.84 -3.52
CA LYS A 63 -11.11 8.07 -3.16
C LYS A 63 -12.00 8.59 -4.29
N THR A 64 -11.53 8.54 -5.53
CA THR A 64 -12.30 8.98 -6.71
C THR A 64 -13.51 8.08 -6.93
N THR A 65 -13.34 6.75 -6.86
CA THR A 65 -14.43 5.80 -7.01
C THR A 65 -15.46 5.96 -5.89
N LEU A 66 -15.03 6.11 -4.63
CA LEU A 66 -15.93 6.37 -3.50
C LEU A 66 -16.67 7.69 -3.63
N ALA A 67 -16.05 8.74 -4.14
CA ALA A 67 -16.72 10.02 -4.39
C ALA A 67 -17.80 9.90 -5.48
N LEU A 68 -17.52 9.16 -6.55
CA LEU A 68 -18.51 8.89 -7.60
C LEU A 68 -19.70 8.08 -7.06
N ILE A 69 -19.43 6.99 -6.32
CA ILE A 69 -20.47 6.18 -5.69
C ILE A 69 -21.27 7.03 -4.69
N GLY A 70 -20.60 7.83 -3.86
CA GLY A 70 -21.25 8.72 -2.90
C GLY A 70 -22.17 9.74 -3.56
N SER A 71 -21.77 10.32 -4.70
CA SER A 71 -22.60 11.24 -5.49
C SER A 71 -23.83 10.55 -6.10
N TRP A 72 -23.69 9.28 -6.51
CA TRP A 72 -24.83 8.48 -6.93
C TRP A 72 -25.78 8.16 -5.77
N LEU A 73 -25.24 7.75 -4.62
CA LEU A 73 -26.03 7.44 -3.43
C LEU A 73 -26.75 8.67 -2.89
N SER A 74 -26.12 9.84 -2.86
CA SER A 74 -26.75 11.08 -2.38
C SER A 74 -27.92 11.54 -3.27
N LYS A 75 -27.97 11.10 -4.54
CA LYS A 75 -29.13 11.32 -5.41
C LYS A 75 -30.29 10.38 -5.11
N LEU A 76 -29.99 9.16 -4.66
CA LEU A 76 -30.99 8.15 -4.30
C LEU A 76 -31.57 8.40 -2.91
N ASP A 77 -30.72 8.80 -1.96
CA ASP A 77 -31.08 9.08 -0.58
C ASP A 77 -30.59 10.48 -0.16
N PRO A 78 -31.50 11.48 -0.07
CA PRO A 78 -31.15 12.82 0.40
C PRO A 78 -30.61 12.88 1.84
N LEU A 79 -30.83 11.83 2.64
CA LEU A 79 -30.38 11.73 4.03
C LEU A 79 -28.99 11.08 4.16
N PHE A 80 -28.43 10.61 3.05
CA PHE A 80 -27.10 10.03 3.00
C PHE A 80 -26.01 11.11 3.08
N ILE A 81 -25.15 11.02 4.10
CA ILE A 81 -24.03 11.93 4.34
C ILE A 81 -22.79 11.09 4.61
N VAL A 82 -21.66 11.45 4.00
CA VAL A 82 -20.35 10.85 4.30
C VAL A 82 -19.57 11.76 5.26
N PRO A 83 -19.65 11.54 6.58
CA PRO A 83 -18.92 12.37 7.54
C PRO A 83 -17.43 12.13 7.52
N ASP A 84 -16.68 13.19 7.80
CA ASP A 84 -15.27 13.09 8.14
C ASP A 84 -15.08 12.55 9.57
N TRP A 85 -13.86 12.12 9.85
CA TRP A 85 -13.51 11.49 11.12
C TRP A 85 -13.68 12.42 12.34
N GLU A 86 -13.43 13.72 12.18
CA GLU A 86 -13.58 14.67 13.29
C GLU A 86 -15.06 14.88 13.61
N THR A 87 -15.91 14.96 12.59
CA THR A 87 -17.36 15.04 12.78
C THR A 87 -17.92 13.78 13.44
N ILE A 88 -17.45 12.57 13.07
CA ILE A 88 -17.88 11.32 13.72
C ILE A 88 -17.54 11.33 15.22
N LYS A 89 -16.35 11.80 15.61
CA LYS A 89 -15.96 11.89 17.02
C LYS A 89 -16.86 12.85 17.79
N ARG A 90 -17.28 13.95 17.16
CA ARG A 90 -18.13 14.96 17.78
C ARG A 90 -19.60 14.54 17.84
N TYR A 91 -20.07 13.84 16.81
CA TYR A 91 -21.44 13.38 16.66
C TYR A 91 -21.48 11.92 16.17
N PRO A 92 -21.24 10.94 17.07
CA PRO A 92 -21.26 9.52 16.70
C PRO A 92 -22.53 9.04 15.97
N PRO A 93 -23.75 9.56 16.28
CA PRO A 93 -24.96 9.17 15.57
C PRO A 93 -24.95 9.49 14.07
N LEU A 94 -24.06 10.37 13.59
CA LEU A 94 -23.97 10.69 12.16
C LEU A 94 -23.55 9.48 11.31
N LEU A 95 -22.97 8.44 11.93
CA LEU A 95 -22.66 7.18 11.25
C LEU A 95 -23.90 6.50 10.67
N PHE A 96 -25.08 6.69 11.27
CA PHE A 96 -26.32 6.13 10.75
C PHE A 96 -26.78 6.80 9.44
N HIS A 97 -26.33 8.03 9.18
CA HIS A 97 -26.53 8.73 7.91
C HIS A 97 -25.53 8.30 6.83
N ALA A 98 -24.45 7.61 7.20
CA ALA A 98 -23.45 7.12 6.26
C ALA A 98 -23.86 5.81 5.56
N VAL A 99 -25.01 5.22 5.94
CA VAL A 99 -25.57 4.04 5.29
C VAL A 99 -26.87 4.46 4.58
N PRO A 100 -26.95 4.32 3.24
CA PRO A 100 -28.15 4.72 2.51
C PRO A 100 -29.37 3.90 2.96
N GLY A 101 -30.51 4.55 3.11
CA GLY A 101 -31.81 3.94 3.43
C GLY A 101 -32.06 3.66 4.92
N VAL A 102 -31.03 3.70 5.78
CA VAL A 102 -31.20 3.40 7.22
C VAL A 102 -32.09 4.44 7.90
N VAL A 103 -31.84 5.72 7.64
CA VAL A 103 -32.61 6.82 8.26
C VAL A 103 -34.05 6.81 7.75
N ALA A 104 -34.26 6.58 6.45
CA ALA A 104 -35.59 6.44 5.86
C ALA A 104 -36.37 5.27 6.48
N PHE A 105 -35.70 4.14 6.73
CA PHE A 105 -36.29 2.98 7.39
C PHE A 105 -36.69 3.28 8.85
N TYR A 106 -35.85 3.99 9.61
CA TYR A 106 -36.21 4.44 10.96
C TYR A 106 -37.44 5.35 10.96
N TRP A 107 -37.54 6.29 10.01
CA TRP A 107 -38.73 7.14 9.88
C TRP A 107 -39.99 6.31 9.58
N LEU A 108 -39.91 5.34 8.67
CA LEU A 108 -41.04 4.45 8.37
C LEU A 108 -41.50 3.67 9.61
N LEU A 109 -40.58 3.15 10.41
CA LEU A 109 -40.91 2.45 11.66
C LEU A 109 -41.60 3.37 12.67
N ILE A 110 -41.14 4.61 12.82
CA ILE A 110 -41.75 5.57 13.75
C ILE A 110 -43.19 5.93 13.31
N PHE A 111 -43.44 6.07 12.01
CA PHE A 111 -44.78 6.40 11.51
C PHE A 111 -45.77 5.22 11.49
N THR A 112 -45.29 3.98 11.61
CA THR A 112 -46.14 2.76 11.59
C THR A 112 -46.46 2.22 12.98
N ILE A 113 -45.85 2.75 14.04
CA ILE A 113 -46.11 2.43 15.46
C ILE A 113 -47.03 3.51 16.05
#